data_AF-A0A4R4LB87-F1
#
_entry.id   AF-A0A4R4LB87-F1
#
_cell.length_a   1.000
_cell.length_b   1.000
_cell.length_c   1.000
_cell.angle_alpha   90.00
_cell.angle_beta   90.00
_cell.angle_gamma   90.00
#
_symmetry.space_group_name_H-M   'P 1'
#
loop_
_entity.id
_entity.type
_entity.pdbx_description
1 polymer ?
#
loop_
_entity_poly.entity_id
_entity_poly.type
_entity_poly.pdbx_seq_one_letter_code
_entity_poly.pdbx_strand_id
1 'polypeptide(L)'
;MVSRESFAQWYRNRFVWMVEIMLVVSAGTVALVNSTDSAAEPADLRGQIMNRMRTVLEQTDPAHHNHAGHQAQQAATETAKPRVICGVHVYGYEPAEASKIADVRTVYGFHLCGIAEKEHPWDVAVKLAGPLIMDMSTEPPGIQVVEATADVMYVDRLRQMFPDRYAQLALKEALADSEMVDLRRRYDAAAGL
;
A
#
# COMPACT_ATOMS: atom_id res chain seq x y z
N MET A 1 -27.03 -72.23 26.62
CA MET A 1 -26.69 -71.02 27.40
C MET A 1 -25.98 -70.05 26.46
N VAL A 2 -26.65 -68.99 26.01
CA VAL A 2 -26.03 -67.85 25.30
C VAL A 2 -26.08 -66.68 26.29
N SER A 3 -24.90 -66.16 26.64
CA SER A 3 -24.70 -65.24 27.76
C SER A 3 -25.44 -63.91 27.55
N ARG A 4 -26.14 -63.45 28.59
CA ARG A 4 -26.88 -62.16 28.65
C ARG A 4 -25.98 -60.91 28.62
N GLU A 5 -24.67 -61.08 28.56
CA GLU A 5 -23.69 -59.99 28.62
C GLU A 5 -23.49 -59.26 27.28
N SER A 6 -23.81 -59.88 26.13
CA SER A 6 -23.54 -59.29 24.81
C SER A 6 -24.47 -58.13 24.42
N PHE A 7 -25.69 -58.08 24.95
CA PHE A 7 -26.67 -57.05 24.60
C PHE A 7 -26.42 -55.71 25.30
N ALA A 8 -25.95 -55.72 26.55
CA ALA A 8 -25.68 -54.49 27.30
C ALA A 8 -24.48 -53.71 26.74
N GLN A 9 -23.49 -54.42 26.18
CA GLN A 9 -22.29 -53.82 25.59
C GLN A 9 -22.57 -53.15 24.23
N TRP A 10 -23.54 -53.68 23.46
CA TRP A 10 -23.95 -53.09 22.17
C TRP A 10 -24.66 -51.73 22.33
N TYR A 11 -25.58 -51.61 23.30
CA TYR A 11 -26.27 -50.35 23.56
C TYR A 11 -25.34 -49.28 24.14
N ARG A 12 -24.41 -49.64 25.03
CA ARG A 12 -23.40 -48.70 25.55
C ARG A 12 -22.57 -48.07 24.43
N ASN A 13 -22.15 -48.85 23.44
CA ASN A 13 -21.42 -48.30 22.29
C ASN A 13 -22.28 -47.33 21.48
N ARG A 14 -23.56 -47.63 21.24
CA ARG A 14 -24.40 -46.79 20.36
C ARG A 14 -24.67 -45.40 20.94
N PHE A 15 -24.78 -45.27 22.26
CA PHE A 15 -24.91 -43.97 22.92
C PHE A 15 -23.58 -43.21 22.96
N VAL A 16 -22.44 -43.89 23.11
CA VAL A 16 -21.11 -43.27 23.04
C VAL A 16 -20.88 -42.66 21.66
N TRP A 17 -21.19 -43.40 20.58
CA TRP A 17 -21.07 -42.90 19.21
C TRP A 17 -21.98 -41.70 18.93
N MET A 18 -23.21 -41.68 19.46
CA MET A 18 -24.09 -40.51 19.30
C MET A 18 -23.59 -39.29 20.06
N VAL A 19 -23.08 -39.46 21.29
CA VAL A 19 -22.51 -38.35 22.08
C VAL A 19 -21.26 -37.80 21.40
N GLU A 20 -20.41 -38.67 20.84
CA GLU A 20 -19.21 -38.27 20.12
C GLU A 20 -19.55 -37.52 18.82
N ILE A 21 -20.50 -38.01 18.02
CA ILE A 21 -20.98 -37.30 16.82
C ILE A 21 -21.59 -35.95 17.21
N MET A 22 -22.40 -35.91 18.27
CA MET A 22 -23.04 -34.67 18.70
C MET A 22 -22.03 -33.66 19.26
N LEU A 23 -20.97 -34.11 19.95
CA LEU A 23 -19.84 -33.30 20.39
C LEU A 23 -19.01 -32.78 19.22
N VAL A 24 -18.71 -33.63 18.23
CA VAL A 24 -17.96 -33.23 17.03
C VAL A 24 -18.75 -32.23 16.20
N VAL A 25 -20.07 -32.43 16.05
CA VAL A 25 -20.94 -31.49 15.31
C VAL A 25 -21.08 -30.17 16.06
N SER A 26 -21.25 -30.18 17.39
CA SER A 26 -21.36 -28.95 18.19
C SER A 26 -20.03 -28.19 18.31
N ALA A 27 -18.91 -28.90 18.45
CA ALA A 27 -17.58 -28.28 18.38
C ALA A 27 -17.29 -27.72 16.98
N GLY A 28 -17.72 -28.41 15.92
CA GLY A 28 -17.60 -27.97 14.53
C GLY A 28 -18.43 -26.72 14.24
N THR A 29 -19.66 -26.63 14.74
CA THR A 29 -20.48 -25.42 14.58
C THR A 29 -19.94 -24.23 15.38
N VAL A 30 -19.46 -24.44 16.61
CA VAL A 30 -18.82 -23.37 17.39
C VAL A 30 -17.51 -22.89 16.73
N ALA A 31 -16.70 -23.80 16.19
CA ALA A 31 -15.49 -23.44 15.46
C ALA A 31 -15.80 -22.67 14.17
N LEU A 32 -16.85 -23.04 13.43
CA LEU A 32 -17.26 -22.33 12.21
C LEU A 32 -17.83 -20.93 12.51
N VAL A 33 -18.62 -20.77 13.57
CA VAL A 33 -19.16 -19.46 13.97
C VAL A 33 -18.06 -18.53 14.50
N ASN A 34 -17.10 -19.05 15.29
CA ASN A 34 -15.91 -18.29 15.71
C ASN A 34 -14.94 -17.98 14.57
N SER A 35 -14.95 -18.78 13.49
CA SER A 35 -14.12 -18.52 12.31
C SER A 35 -14.71 -17.43 11.42
N THR A 36 -16.04 -17.25 11.45
CA THR A 36 -16.72 -16.12 10.78
C THR A 36 -16.75 -14.85 11.63
N ASP A 37 -16.45 -14.96 12.93
CA ASP A 37 -16.22 -13.85 13.87
C ASP A 37 -14.73 -13.46 13.98
N SER A 38 -13.95 -13.69 12.91
CA SER A 38 -12.87 -12.76 12.62
C SER A 38 -13.53 -11.42 12.30
N ALA A 39 -13.80 -10.63 13.34
CA ALA A 39 -13.93 -9.20 13.24
C ALA A 39 -12.80 -8.74 12.32
N ALA A 40 -13.13 -8.42 11.07
CA ALA A 40 -12.17 -8.03 10.07
C ALA A 40 -11.28 -6.97 10.71
N GLU A 41 -9.98 -7.24 10.77
CA GLU A 41 -9.00 -6.28 11.23
C GLU A 41 -9.34 -4.94 10.54
N PRO A 42 -9.43 -3.81 11.28
CA PRO A 42 -9.85 -2.54 10.71
C PRO A 42 -9.04 -2.32 9.43
N ALA A 43 -9.72 -2.18 8.30
CA ALA A 43 -9.05 -2.08 7.01
C ALA A 43 -7.96 -1.00 7.11
N ASP A 44 -6.70 -1.37 6.90
CA ASP A 44 -5.57 -0.45 7.02
C ASP A 44 -5.69 0.61 5.92
N LEU A 45 -6.42 1.69 6.23
CA LEU A 45 -6.71 2.75 5.29
C LEU A 45 -5.42 3.45 4.86
N ARG A 46 -4.48 3.63 5.79
CA ARG A 46 -3.20 4.27 5.50
C ARG A 46 -2.38 3.42 4.54
N GLY A 47 -2.26 2.12 4.78
CA GLY A 47 -1.60 1.19 3.84
C GLY A 47 -2.28 1.14 2.48
N GLN A 48 -3.62 1.18 2.43
CA GLN A 48 -4.36 1.26 1.17
C GLN A 48 -4.07 2.57 0.41
N ILE A 49 -4.04 3.71 1.10
CA ILE A 49 -3.68 5.01 0.51
C ILE A 49 -2.25 4.97 -0.04
N MET A 50 -1.28 4.48 0.74
CA MET A 50 0.11 4.35 0.30
C MET A 50 0.24 3.44 -0.94
N ASN A 51 -0.47 2.30 -0.94
CA ASN A 51 -0.48 1.39 -2.08
C ASN A 51 -1.08 2.05 -3.34
N ARG A 52 -2.20 2.77 -3.20
CA ARG A 52 -2.84 3.48 -4.32
C ARG A 52 -1.97 4.61 -4.83
N MET A 53 -1.42 5.44 -3.93
CA MET A 53 -0.52 6.54 -4.26
C MET A 53 0.70 6.04 -5.04
N ARG A 54 1.36 4.99 -4.55
CA ARG A 54 2.49 4.36 -5.24
C ARG A 54 2.09 3.85 -6.62
N THR A 55 0.98 3.12 -6.72
CA THR A 55 0.49 2.56 -7.99
C THR A 55 0.26 3.65 -9.02
N VAL A 56 -0.42 4.73 -8.64
CA VAL A 56 -0.70 5.87 -9.53
C VAL A 56 0.61 6.51 -10.01
N LEU A 57 1.57 6.74 -9.11
CA LEU A 57 2.86 7.36 -9.46
C LEU A 57 3.70 6.46 -10.38
N GLU A 58 3.74 5.16 -10.14
CA GLU A 58 4.51 4.20 -10.94
C GLU A 58 3.88 3.92 -12.32
N GLN A 59 2.56 4.14 -12.45
CA GLN A 59 1.83 4.02 -13.73
C GLN A 59 1.82 5.32 -14.53
N THR A 60 2.05 6.46 -13.88
CA THR A 60 2.18 7.76 -14.55
C THR A 60 3.47 7.77 -15.37
N ASP A 61 3.37 8.17 -16.64
CA ASP A 61 4.50 8.15 -17.58
C ASP A 61 5.72 8.89 -17.00
N PRO A 62 6.95 8.36 -17.09
CA PRO A 62 8.20 9.08 -16.78
C PRO A 62 8.25 10.54 -17.26
N ALA A 63 7.64 10.87 -18.40
CA ALA A 63 7.59 12.24 -18.92
C ALA A 63 6.70 13.20 -18.09
N HIS A 64 5.74 12.66 -17.33
CA HIS A 64 4.91 13.41 -16.37
C HIS A 64 5.59 13.54 -15.00
N HIS A 65 6.65 12.78 -14.75
CA HIS A 65 7.57 13.09 -13.66
C HIS A 65 8.51 14.17 -14.19
N ASN A 66 8.37 15.40 -13.69
CA ASN A 66 9.15 16.56 -14.12
C ASN A 66 10.61 16.44 -13.65
N HIS A 67 11.35 15.45 -14.16
CA HIS A 67 12.76 15.21 -13.88
C HIS A 67 13.60 16.23 -14.63
N ALA A 68 13.63 17.49 -14.18
CA ALA A 68 14.59 18.54 -14.57
C ALA A 68 15.40 18.30 -15.88
N GLY A 69 14.74 18.16 -17.03
CA GLY A 69 15.39 18.00 -18.34
C GLY A 69 16.03 16.65 -18.68
N HIS A 70 15.92 15.61 -17.85
CA HIS A 70 16.37 14.25 -18.18
C HIS A 70 15.24 13.48 -18.85
N GLN A 71 15.05 13.67 -20.16
CA GLN A 71 14.29 12.70 -20.94
C GLN A 71 15.02 11.35 -20.86
N ALA A 72 14.27 10.27 -20.62
CA ALA A 72 14.80 8.91 -20.64
C ALA A 72 15.38 8.61 -22.04
N GLN A 73 16.65 8.98 -22.24
CA GLN A 73 17.35 8.95 -23.52
C GLN A 73 17.58 7.52 -24.04
N GLN A 74 17.22 6.49 -23.27
CA GLN A 74 17.41 5.08 -23.61
C GLN A 74 16.20 4.41 -24.27
N ALA A 75 15.06 5.10 -24.44
CA ALA A 75 13.87 4.52 -25.09
C ALA A 75 14.04 4.23 -26.60
N ALA A 76 15.19 4.56 -27.21
CA ALA A 76 15.41 4.40 -28.65
C ALA A 76 15.99 3.04 -29.06
N THR A 77 16.43 2.17 -28.14
CA THR A 77 17.14 0.92 -28.51
C THR A 77 16.76 -0.37 -27.78
N GLU A 78 15.93 -0.34 -26.72
CA GLU A 78 15.49 -1.57 -26.05
C GLU A 78 13.96 -1.75 -25.99
N THR A 79 13.53 -3.00 -26.04
CA THR A 79 12.15 -3.47 -26.25
C THR A 79 11.22 -3.26 -25.04
N ALA A 80 11.69 -2.60 -23.97
CA ALA A 80 10.88 -2.24 -22.80
C ALA A 80 11.34 -0.91 -22.20
N LYS A 81 10.41 0.01 -21.97
CA LYS A 81 10.67 1.28 -21.28
C LYS A 81 11.09 1.00 -19.83
N PRO A 82 12.15 1.64 -19.30
CA PRO A 82 12.56 1.44 -17.92
C PRO A 82 11.43 1.81 -16.95
N ARG A 83 11.29 1.04 -15.87
CA ARG A 83 10.18 1.19 -14.92
C ARG A 83 10.45 2.33 -13.96
N VAL A 84 9.42 3.11 -13.64
CA VAL A 84 9.47 4.02 -12.49
C VAL A 84 9.15 3.22 -11.23
N ILE A 85 9.99 3.36 -10.21
CA ILE A 85 9.76 2.76 -8.89
C ILE A 85 9.74 3.88 -7.86
N CYS A 86 8.67 3.95 -7.07
CA CYS A 86 8.43 5.02 -6.12
C CYS A 86 8.33 4.50 -4.69
N GLY A 87 9.00 5.18 -3.76
CA GLY A 87 8.66 5.15 -2.35
C GLY A 87 7.74 6.33 -2.04
N VAL A 88 6.79 6.12 -1.14
CA VAL A 88 5.79 7.13 -0.79
C VAL A 88 5.62 7.22 0.72
N HIS A 89 5.29 8.41 1.19
CA HIS A 89 4.92 8.67 2.58
C HIS A 89 3.66 9.54 2.61
N VAL A 90 2.79 9.34 3.60
CA VAL A 90 1.52 10.08 3.73
C VAL A 90 1.56 10.95 4.98
N TYR A 91 1.49 12.26 4.82
CA TYR A 91 1.36 13.19 5.95
C TYR A 91 -0.07 13.20 6.49
N GLY A 92 -1.05 13.09 5.58
CA GLY A 92 -2.46 12.92 5.93
C GLY A 92 -3.35 13.00 4.71
N TYR A 93 -4.66 12.98 4.96
CA TYR A 93 -5.67 12.94 3.90
C TYR A 93 -6.94 13.69 4.33
N GLU A 94 -7.81 13.96 3.36
CA GLU A 94 -9.10 14.61 3.56
C GLU A 94 -10.22 13.87 2.81
N PRO A 95 -11.43 13.79 3.38
CA PRO A 95 -11.81 14.23 4.73
C PRO A 95 -11.11 13.39 5.83
N ALA A 96 -10.81 14.00 6.97
CA ALA A 96 -10.00 13.37 8.01
C ALA A 96 -10.71 12.20 8.71
N GLU A 97 -12.04 12.22 8.67
CA GLU A 97 -12.94 11.19 9.18
C GLU A 97 -13.17 10.02 8.21
N ALA A 98 -12.57 10.05 7.01
CA ALA A 98 -12.68 8.93 6.08
C ALA A 98 -12.16 7.64 6.73
N SER A 99 -12.97 6.58 6.64
CA SER A 99 -12.66 5.24 7.15
C SER A 99 -12.46 4.22 6.03
N LYS A 100 -12.71 4.62 4.78
CA LYS A 100 -12.57 3.79 3.58
C LYS A 100 -11.86 4.58 2.49
N ILE A 101 -11.09 3.90 1.65
CA ILE A 101 -10.33 4.55 0.58
C ILE A 101 -11.23 5.27 -0.42
N ALA A 102 -12.43 4.77 -0.67
CA ALA A 102 -13.41 5.39 -1.56
C ALA A 102 -13.94 6.74 -1.04
N ASP A 103 -13.81 7.01 0.26
CA ASP A 103 -14.26 8.27 0.86
C ASP A 103 -13.13 9.32 0.87
N VAL A 104 -11.88 8.92 0.61
CA VAL A 104 -10.72 9.81 0.57
C VAL A 104 -10.75 10.63 -0.73
N ARG A 105 -10.64 11.95 -0.60
CA ARG A 105 -10.66 12.89 -1.72
C ARG A 105 -9.30 13.49 -2.02
N THR A 106 -8.53 13.81 -0.98
CA THR A 106 -7.21 14.43 -1.14
C THR A 106 -6.21 13.74 -0.25
N VAL A 107 -5.02 13.46 -0.78
CA VAL A 107 -3.89 12.91 -0.02
C VAL A 107 -2.74 13.89 -0.10
N TYR A 108 -2.16 14.21 1.05
CA TYR A 108 -0.96 15.01 1.19
C TYR A 108 0.18 14.09 1.57
N GLY A 109 1.22 14.03 0.74
CA GLY A 109 2.29 13.06 0.93
C GLY A 109 3.61 13.51 0.34
N PHE A 110 4.56 12.58 0.32
CA PHE A 110 5.87 12.71 -0.27
C PHE A 110 6.13 11.52 -1.19
N HIS A 111 6.84 11.76 -2.27
CA HIS A 111 7.32 10.71 -3.15
C HIS A 111 8.83 10.81 -3.33
N LEU A 112 9.47 9.65 -3.53
CA LEU A 112 10.82 9.53 -4.06
C LEU A 112 10.79 8.44 -5.13
N CYS A 113 10.85 8.87 -6.39
CA CYS A 113 10.76 7.99 -7.54
C CYS A 113 12.11 7.92 -8.26
N GLY A 114 12.50 6.72 -8.66
CA GLY A 114 13.68 6.48 -9.49
C GLY A 114 13.32 5.73 -10.77
N ILE A 115 14.04 6.01 -11.86
CA ILE A 115 13.95 5.24 -13.10
C ILE A 115 14.89 4.03 -12.97
N ALA A 116 14.31 2.83 -12.96
CA ALA A 116 15.03 1.56 -12.87
C ALA A 116 15.54 1.16 -14.26
N GLU A 117 16.66 1.74 -14.64
CA GLU A 117 17.43 1.30 -15.81
C GLU A 117 18.14 -0.02 -15.51
N LYS A 118 18.29 -0.86 -16.52
CA LYS A 118 18.92 -2.18 -16.36
C LYS A 118 20.35 -2.02 -15.85
N GLU A 119 20.71 -2.83 -14.84
CA GLU A 119 22.04 -2.87 -14.23
C GLU A 119 22.52 -1.53 -13.62
N HIS A 120 21.61 -0.56 -13.45
CA HIS A 120 21.92 0.72 -12.82
C HIS A 120 21.51 0.68 -11.34
N PRO A 121 22.46 0.82 -10.40
CA PRO A 121 22.14 0.77 -8.97
C PRO A 121 21.45 2.05 -8.49
N TRP A 122 20.65 1.91 -7.42
CA TRP A 122 19.88 3.01 -6.83
C TRP A 122 20.68 4.29 -6.61
N ASP A 123 21.93 4.18 -6.12
CA ASP A 123 22.69 5.35 -5.70
C ASP A 123 23.04 6.30 -6.88
N VAL A 124 23.10 5.78 -8.10
CA VAL A 124 23.37 6.57 -9.33
C VAL A 124 22.12 6.82 -10.19
N ALA A 125 20.97 6.26 -9.79
CA ALA A 125 19.71 6.44 -10.50
C ALA A 125 19.29 7.92 -10.59
N VAL A 126 18.66 8.29 -11.72
CA VAL A 126 17.90 9.55 -11.83
C VAL A 126 16.70 9.46 -10.90
N LYS A 127 16.55 10.46 -10.02
CA LYS A 127 15.50 10.50 -8.99
C LYS A 127 14.73 11.81 -9.07
N LEU A 128 13.44 11.76 -8.72
CA LEU A 128 12.62 12.93 -8.41
C LEU A 128 12.00 12.71 -7.04
N ALA A 129 12.05 13.75 -6.22
CA ALA A 129 11.56 13.70 -4.86
C ALA A 129 10.88 15.00 -4.48
N GLY A 130 9.80 14.89 -3.71
CA GLY A 130 9.13 16.07 -3.17
C GLY A 130 7.79 15.75 -2.52
N PRO A 131 7.24 16.72 -1.78
CA PRO A 131 5.85 16.72 -1.37
C PRO A 131 4.93 16.80 -2.58
N LEU A 132 3.80 16.10 -2.51
CA LEU A 132 2.75 16.17 -3.51
C LEU A 132 1.35 16.14 -2.89
N ILE A 133 0.39 16.59 -3.68
CA ILE A 133 -1.04 16.46 -3.45
C ILE A 133 -1.57 15.49 -4.49
N MET A 134 -2.27 14.46 -4.04
CA MET A 134 -3.00 13.56 -4.91
C MET A 134 -4.50 13.78 -4.74
N ASP A 135 -5.16 14.15 -5.83
CA ASP A 135 -6.61 14.27 -5.93
C ASP A 135 -7.20 12.90 -6.27
N MET A 136 -7.81 12.27 -5.28
CA MET A 136 -8.44 10.97 -5.37
C MET A 136 -9.90 11.04 -5.84
N SER A 137 -10.43 12.24 -6.08
CA SER A 137 -11.81 12.45 -6.56
C SER A 137 -11.97 12.29 -8.07
N THR A 138 -10.86 12.17 -8.81
CA THR A 138 -10.84 11.99 -10.27
C THR A 138 -10.34 10.60 -10.66
N GLU A 139 -10.66 10.16 -11.89
CA GLU A 139 -10.11 8.95 -12.50
C GLU A 139 -9.50 9.28 -13.88
N PRO A 140 -8.17 9.16 -14.07
CA PRO A 140 -7.18 8.80 -13.05
C PRO A 140 -7.03 9.87 -11.95
N PRO A 141 -6.49 9.51 -10.77
CA PRO A 141 -6.20 10.48 -9.72
C PRO A 141 -5.27 11.59 -10.20
N GLY A 142 -5.59 12.84 -9.89
CA GLY A 142 -4.76 14.00 -10.21
C GLY A 142 -3.51 14.05 -9.33
N ILE A 143 -2.37 14.49 -9.86
CA ILE A 143 -1.12 14.63 -9.12
C ILE A 143 -0.61 16.06 -9.26
N GLN A 144 -0.27 16.68 -8.13
CA GLN A 144 0.35 18.00 -8.08
C GLN A 144 1.59 17.94 -7.20
N VAL A 145 2.77 18.07 -7.80
CA VAL A 145 4.04 18.13 -7.07
C VAL A 145 4.31 19.57 -6.64
N VAL A 146 4.88 19.75 -5.46
CA VAL A 146 5.32 21.06 -5.00
C VAL A 146 6.65 21.39 -5.66
N GLU A 147 6.65 22.42 -6.51
CA GLU A 147 7.83 22.92 -7.21
C GLU A 147 7.99 24.42 -6.97
N ALA A 148 9.23 24.90 -6.82
CA ALA A 148 9.49 26.33 -6.83
C ALA A 148 9.16 26.92 -8.22
N THR A 149 8.64 28.14 -8.25
CA THR A 149 8.45 28.88 -9.50
C THR A 149 9.48 30.00 -9.61
N ALA A 150 9.51 30.70 -10.74
CA ALA A 150 10.38 31.86 -10.91
C ALA A 150 10.14 32.96 -9.84
N ASP A 151 8.90 33.04 -9.34
CA ASP A 151 8.44 34.12 -8.46
C ASP A 151 8.13 33.66 -7.03
N VAL A 152 8.08 32.35 -6.77
CA VAL A 152 7.70 31.80 -5.46
C VAL A 152 8.73 30.78 -4.99
N MET A 153 9.33 31.09 -3.84
CA MET A 153 10.25 30.19 -3.15
C MET A 153 9.55 28.89 -2.76
N TYR A 154 10.28 27.78 -2.83
CA TYR A 154 9.76 26.43 -2.56
C TYR A 154 8.96 26.32 -1.25
N VAL A 155 9.49 26.89 -0.16
CA VAL A 155 8.85 26.83 1.17
C VAL A 155 7.52 27.59 1.20
N ASP A 156 7.46 28.74 0.53
CA ASP A 156 6.23 29.52 0.45
C ASP A 156 5.22 28.84 -0.47
N ARG A 157 5.69 28.20 -1.55
CA ARG A 157 4.84 27.38 -2.40
C ARG A 157 4.24 26.20 -1.64
N LEU A 158 5.04 25.50 -0.84
CA LEU A 158 4.56 24.41 0.01
C LEU A 158 3.44 24.88 0.94
N ARG A 159 3.62 26.03 1.62
CA ARG A 159 2.61 26.62 2.49
C ARG A 159 1.35 27.10 1.76
N GLN A 160 1.47 27.50 0.50
CA GLN A 160 0.31 27.84 -0.33
C GLN A 160 -0.51 26.61 -0.74
N MET A 161 0.15 25.46 -0.92
CA MET A 161 -0.47 24.24 -1.44
C MET A 161 -0.99 23.31 -0.32
N PHE A 162 -0.28 23.23 0.81
CA PHE A 162 -0.58 22.28 1.88
C PHE A 162 -1.31 22.95 3.04
N PRO A 163 -2.26 22.26 3.70
CA PRO A 163 -2.72 22.64 5.04
C PRO A 163 -1.54 22.79 6.01
N ASP A 164 -1.57 23.80 6.87
CA ASP A 164 -0.45 24.15 7.77
C ASP A 164 0.12 22.95 8.54
N ARG A 165 -0.75 22.09 9.07
CA ARG A 165 -0.35 20.88 9.82
C ARG A 165 0.52 19.94 8.99
N TYR A 166 0.25 19.79 7.69
CA TYR A 166 0.98 18.89 6.80
C TYR A 166 2.18 19.59 6.16
N ALA A 167 2.11 20.90 5.92
CA ALA A 167 3.25 21.69 5.46
C ALA A 167 4.42 21.62 6.45
N GLN A 168 4.15 21.65 7.76
CA GLN A 168 5.18 21.53 8.79
C GLN A 168 5.82 20.14 8.85
N LEU A 169 5.06 19.08 8.58
CA LEU A 169 5.60 17.72 8.45
C LEU A 169 6.45 17.60 7.19
N ALA A 170 5.96 18.11 6.06
CA ALA A 170 6.63 18.06 4.76
C ALA A 170 7.97 18.83 4.71
N LEU A 171 8.21 19.76 5.65
CA LEU A 171 9.51 20.42 5.82
C LEU A 171 10.54 19.61 6.62
N LYS A 172 10.10 18.57 7.34
CA LYS A 172 10.91 17.82 8.31
C LYS A 172 11.07 16.35 7.96
N GLU A 173 10.05 15.79 7.32
CA GLU A 173 9.90 14.37 7.07
C GLU A 173 9.94 14.11 5.56
N ALA A 174 10.38 12.90 5.19
CA ALA A 174 10.42 12.42 3.80
C ALA A 174 9.91 10.98 3.80
N LEU A 175 10.74 10.02 3.41
CA LEU A 175 10.46 8.60 3.61
C LEU A 175 11.03 8.12 4.96
N ALA A 176 10.25 7.32 5.69
CA ALA A 176 10.72 6.58 6.84
C ALA A 176 11.72 5.48 6.42
N ASP A 177 12.54 4.99 7.36
CA ASP A 177 13.56 3.97 7.08
C ASP A 177 12.98 2.71 6.43
N SER A 178 11.83 2.23 6.89
CA SER A 178 11.15 1.07 6.29
C SER A 178 10.68 1.34 4.85
N GLU A 179 10.24 2.56 4.56
CA GLU A 179 9.80 2.98 3.22
C GLU A 179 11.01 3.10 2.27
N MET A 180 12.15 3.58 2.77
CA MET A 180 13.42 3.61 2.03
C MET A 180 13.95 2.20 1.74
N VAL A 181 13.89 1.29 2.71
CA VAL A 181 14.32 -0.11 2.53
C VAL A 181 13.43 -0.81 1.49
N ASP A 182 12.11 -0.63 1.57
CA ASP A 182 11.18 -1.20 0.59
C ASP A 182 11.43 -0.64 -0.82
N LEU A 183 11.61 0.68 -0.95
CA LEU A 183 11.91 1.35 -2.21
C LEU A 183 13.19 0.79 -2.83
N ARG A 184 14.30 0.75 -2.09
CA ARG A 184 15.59 0.24 -2.60
C ARG A 184 15.46 -1.19 -3.10
N ARG A 185 14.85 -2.08 -2.30
CA ARG A 185 14.61 -3.47 -2.68
C ARG A 185 13.81 -3.60 -3.98
N ARG A 186 12.71 -2.84 -4.11
CA ARG A 186 11.87 -2.89 -5.32
C ARG A 186 12.57 -2.29 -6.54
N TYR A 187 13.39 -1.28 -6.32
CA TYR A 187 14.19 -0.67 -7.37
C TYR A 187 15.22 -1.65 -7.90
N ASP A 188 16.03 -2.24 -7.02
CA ASP A 188 17.08 -3.20 -7.40
C ASP A 188 16.48 -4.39 -8.15
N ALA A 189 15.35 -4.93 -7.67
CA ALA A 189 14.62 -5.99 -8.36
C ALA A 189 14.12 -5.57 -9.76
N ALA A 190 13.75 -4.30 -9.96
CA ALA A 190 13.33 -3.77 -11.26
C ALA A 190 14.52 -3.48 -12.20
N ALA A 191 15.68 -3.13 -11.64
CA ALA A 191 16.95 -2.93 -12.35
C ALA A 191 17.68 -4.25 -12.66
N GLY A 192 17.29 -5.36 -12.03
CA GLY A 192 17.90 -6.68 -12.20
C GLY A 192 19.15 -6.90 -11.33
N LEU A 193 19.20 -6.29 -10.16
CA LEU A 193 20.31 -6.33 -9.19
C LEU A 193 19.99 -7.19 -7.96
#